data_AF-A0A2C6KFU5-F1
#
_entry.id   AF-A0A2C6KFU5-F1
#
_cell.length_a   1.000
_cell.length_b   1.000
_cell.length_c   1.000
_cell.angle_alpha   90.00
_cell.angle_beta   90.00
_cell.angle_gamma   90.00
#
_symmetry.space_group_name_H-M   'P 1'
#
loop_
_entity.id
_entity.type
_entity.pdbx_description
1 polymer ?
#
loop_
_entity_poly.entity_id
_entity_poly.type
_entity_poly.pdbx_seq_one_letter_code
_entity_poly.pdbx_strand_id
1 'polypeptide(L)'
;MGLLPSSLQGGSLEMARKVNRNILFLSCIGILLLISPSTYAVRQKGKNGLETSLSAEPADSGTADQSFECTDTPADHSLPVNETTAVKKFTAILSQEKQKVSLTCGKALTVIPTNLAGGMVCPAGLEDLTTCKESSSDALEKKSPPEAAATAPESLSVLMGGPSTSPVKWQETDVQGGTEGKSYTLSLPPVPLPLLDSAFQAGCEKEKTKCVLTVTVEARKSVASGQTASCAYGAKSNPTDKRPTVVITPEKNTMTLVCGTTSSTTIPANISESYCTGASSDCTTKEQYTSVIPGFQAGWWVDGKDGSWTLTIPKDQVPTSPKTIHVGCQYKVTAPQVPGSTKTASTGPTACMVDVVFGGSEGSSATRPTVATALTLTLAVTLGFSFAKLS
;
A
#
# COMPACT_ATOMS: atom_id res chain seq x y z
N MET A 1 -40.10 51.70 0.45
CA MET A 1 -41.52 51.47 0.80
C MET A 1 -41.88 50.07 0.31
N GLY A 2 -42.25 49.07 1.10
CA GLY A 2 -42.39 48.86 2.54
C GLY A 2 -41.98 47.39 2.83
N LEU A 3 -41.28 47.16 3.94
CA LEU A 3 -41.82 46.56 5.18
C LEU A 3 -42.05 45.03 5.11
N LEU A 4 -41.18 44.33 5.84
CA LEU A 4 -41.35 42.99 6.42
C LEU A 4 -42.60 42.95 7.33
N PRO A 5 -43.08 41.75 7.72
CA PRO A 5 -42.58 41.18 8.97
C PRO A 5 -42.33 39.66 8.96
N SER A 6 -41.43 39.28 9.87
CA SER A 6 -41.11 37.96 10.40
C SER A 6 -42.28 37.28 11.13
N SER A 7 -42.22 35.95 11.35
CA SER A 7 -42.39 35.31 12.68
C SER A 7 -42.78 33.81 12.66
N LEU A 8 -42.01 32.99 13.42
CA LEU A 8 -42.34 31.76 14.20
C LEU A 8 -42.93 30.54 13.45
N GLN A 9 -42.68 29.26 13.76
CA GLN A 9 -42.42 28.49 14.99
C GLN A 9 -41.74 27.17 14.53
N GLY A 10 -40.76 26.57 15.23
CA GLY A 10 -40.95 25.80 16.45
C GLY A 10 -41.41 24.36 16.16
N GLY A 11 -40.52 23.36 16.26
CA GLY A 11 -40.90 21.95 16.07
C GLY A 11 -39.75 20.95 16.17
N SER A 12 -39.22 20.79 17.40
CA SER A 12 -38.41 19.63 17.79
C SER A 12 -39.29 18.39 17.85
N LEU A 13 -38.86 17.27 17.27
CA LEU A 13 -39.49 15.96 17.49
C LEU A 13 -38.41 14.92 17.78
N GLU A 14 -38.10 14.78 19.07
CA GLU A 14 -37.53 13.56 19.64
C GLU A 14 -38.47 12.37 19.34
N MET A 15 -37.90 11.27 18.87
CA MET A 15 -38.55 9.96 18.90
C MET A 15 -37.66 9.02 19.71
N ALA A 16 -37.87 9.02 21.02
CA ALA A 16 -37.50 7.91 21.89
C ALA A 16 -38.42 6.71 21.60
N ARG A 17 -37.86 5.56 21.24
CA ARG A 17 -38.55 4.28 21.35
C ARG A 17 -37.74 3.31 22.19
N LYS A 18 -38.30 3.03 23.36
CA LYS A 18 -37.86 2.09 24.38
C LYS A 18 -38.85 0.92 24.37
N VAL A 19 -38.44 -0.26 23.90
CA VAL A 19 -39.12 -1.56 24.07
C VAL A 19 -38.08 -2.64 23.73
N ASN A 20 -37.90 -3.79 24.37
CA ASN A 20 -38.16 -4.31 25.71
C ASN A 20 -37.30 -5.59 25.80
N ARG A 21 -36.92 -5.96 27.01
CA ARG A 21 -35.97 -7.00 27.40
C ARG A 21 -36.71 -8.31 27.68
N ASN A 22 -36.25 -9.44 27.11
CA ASN A 22 -36.19 -10.80 27.70
C ASN A 22 -36.14 -11.90 26.61
N ILE A 23 -35.67 -13.09 27.01
CA ILE A 23 -35.48 -14.38 26.29
C ILE A 23 -34.00 -14.57 25.91
N LEU A 24 -33.25 -15.60 26.32
CA LEU A 24 -33.43 -16.72 27.26
C LEU A 24 -32.01 -17.29 27.46
N PHE A 25 -31.67 -17.71 28.69
CA PHE A 25 -30.44 -18.43 28.99
C PHE A 25 -30.49 -19.85 28.40
N LEU A 26 -29.43 -20.25 27.68
CA LEU A 26 -29.10 -21.66 27.46
C LEU A 26 -27.58 -21.84 27.61
N SER A 27 -27.24 -22.33 28.79
CA SER A 27 -25.97 -22.92 29.18
C SER A 27 -25.89 -24.34 28.63
N CYS A 28 -24.71 -24.75 28.14
CA CYS A 28 -23.94 -25.92 28.61
C CYS A 28 -22.99 -26.47 27.51
N ILE A 29 -21.88 -27.03 28.01
CA ILE A 29 -20.93 -27.98 27.37
C ILE A 29 -19.97 -27.32 26.34
N GLY A 30 -18.68 -27.11 26.59
CA GLY A 30 -17.74 -27.86 27.45
C GLY A 30 -17.06 -28.98 26.65
N ILE A 31 -16.22 -28.64 25.66
CA ILE A 31 -15.22 -29.57 25.10
C ILE A 31 -13.90 -28.83 24.90
N LEU A 32 -12.96 -29.16 25.79
CA LEU A 32 -11.54 -28.87 25.72
C LEU A 32 -10.92 -29.85 24.71
N LEU A 33 -10.46 -29.37 23.55
CA LEU A 33 -9.57 -30.16 22.67
C LEU A 33 -8.20 -29.47 22.61
N LEU A 34 -7.32 -29.95 23.47
CA LEU A 34 -5.87 -29.81 23.33
C LEU A 34 -5.42 -30.68 22.15
N ILE A 35 -4.99 -30.05 21.06
CA ILE A 35 -4.19 -30.72 20.04
C ILE A 35 -2.89 -29.93 19.90
N SER A 36 -1.85 -30.51 20.51
CA SER A 36 -0.44 -30.15 20.39
C SER A 36 0.06 -30.24 18.94
N PRO A 37 1.00 -29.38 18.52
CA PRO A 37 1.67 -29.52 17.23
C PRO A 37 2.73 -30.64 17.30
N SER A 38 2.52 -31.69 16.50
CA SER A 38 3.52 -32.71 16.23
C SER A 38 4.61 -32.14 15.32
N THR A 39 5.80 -31.99 15.88
CA THR A 39 7.05 -31.76 15.14
C THR A 39 7.37 -32.98 14.28
N TYR A 40 7.30 -32.83 12.94
CA TYR A 40 7.93 -33.77 12.03
C TYR A 40 9.33 -33.25 11.66
N ALA A 41 10.34 -33.81 12.31
CA ALA A 41 11.72 -33.74 11.86
C ALA A 41 11.96 -34.83 10.80
N VAL A 42 12.06 -34.45 9.52
CA VAL A 42 12.58 -35.34 8.48
C VAL A 42 14.09 -35.18 8.41
N ARG A 43 14.76 -36.24 8.86
CA ARG A 43 16.21 -36.44 8.83
C ARG A 43 16.56 -37.00 7.45
N GLN A 44 17.22 -36.23 6.57
CA GLN A 44 17.98 -36.82 5.47
C GLN A 44 19.47 -36.59 5.68
N LYS A 45 20.17 -37.72 5.84
CA LYS A 45 21.62 -37.83 5.96
C LYS A 45 22.11 -38.34 4.60
N GLY A 46 22.76 -37.47 3.83
CA GLY A 46 23.46 -37.81 2.60
C GLY A 46 24.69 -36.92 2.48
N LYS A 47 25.84 -37.46 2.90
CA LYS A 47 27.17 -36.85 2.75
C LYS A 47 27.69 -37.07 1.32
N ASN A 48 28.36 -36.04 0.79
CA ASN A 48 29.65 -36.01 0.05
C ASN A 48 29.63 -34.72 -0.83
N GLY A 49 30.21 -33.61 -0.38
CA GLY A 49 31.53 -33.08 -0.82
C GLY A 49 31.42 -32.45 -2.23
N LEU A 50 31.66 -31.16 -2.50
CA LEU A 50 32.80 -30.31 -2.13
C LEU A 50 32.48 -28.86 -2.58
N GLU A 51 32.78 -27.89 -1.70
CA GLU A 51 32.97 -26.44 -1.86
C GLU A 51 32.22 -25.63 -2.94
N THR A 52 31.38 -24.67 -2.53
CA THR A 52 31.53 -23.23 -2.86
C THR A 52 30.71 -22.39 -1.88
N SER A 53 31.36 -21.36 -1.34
CA SER A 53 30.87 -20.34 -0.41
C SER A 53 29.71 -19.50 -0.98
N LEU A 54 28.59 -19.42 -0.26
CA LEU A 54 27.83 -18.19 0.05
C LEU A 54 26.64 -18.58 0.96
N SER A 55 26.76 -18.28 2.26
CA SER A 55 25.68 -18.52 3.22
C SER A 55 24.55 -17.53 2.99
N ALA A 56 23.52 -17.97 2.26
CA ALA A 56 22.19 -17.41 2.35
C ALA A 56 21.46 -18.18 3.46
N GLU A 57 21.13 -17.50 4.56
CA GLU A 57 20.18 -17.98 5.57
C GLU A 57 18.80 -17.35 5.33
N PRO A 58 17.73 -17.96 5.86
CA PRO A 58 16.44 -18.08 5.20
C PRO A 58 15.56 -16.85 5.36
N ALA A 59 14.65 -16.67 4.40
CA ALA A 59 13.54 -15.72 4.48
C ALA A 59 12.63 -16.08 5.66
N ASP A 60 12.86 -15.41 6.79
CA ASP A 60 11.89 -15.26 7.86
C ASP A 60 10.79 -14.31 7.36
N SER A 61 9.53 -14.75 7.48
CA SER A 61 8.34 -13.96 7.15
C SER A 61 8.02 -12.91 8.23
N GLY A 62 9.06 -12.30 8.81
CA GLY A 62 8.95 -11.21 9.76
C GLY A 62 8.87 -9.87 9.02
N THR A 63 8.00 -8.98 9.50
CA THR A 63 8.02 -7.55 9.15
C THR A 63 9.45 -7.04 9.37
N ALA A 64 10.16 -6.70 8.28
CA ALA A 64 11.57 -6.31 8.38
C ALA A 64 11.68 -4.91 9.01
N ASP A 65 11.78 -4.88 10.33
CA ASP A 65 12.02 -3.67 11.11
C ASP A 65 13.43 -3.12 10.80
N GLN A 66 13.48 -1.89 10.29
CA GLN A 66 14.75 -1.20 9.98
C GLN A 66 15.13 -0.31 11.15
N SER A 67 16.27 -0.56 11.79
CA SER A 67 16.74 0.25 12.94
C SER A 67 18.12 0.82 12.68
N PHE A 68 18.32 2.09 13.05
CA PHE A 68 19.56 2.83 12.86
C PHE A 68 19.95 3.53 14.15
N GLU A 69 21.23 3.44 14.49
CA GLU A 69 21.77 4.07 15.69
C GLU A 69 22.79 5.14 15.32
N CYS A 70 22.59 6.33 15.88
CA CYS A 70 23.49 7.46 15.76
C CYS A 70 24.12 7.76 17.11
N THR A 71 25.40 7.42 17.24
CA THR A 71 26.21 7.67 18.43
C THR A 71 27.44 8.51 18.10
N ASP A 72 27.89 9.27 19.11
CA ASP A 72 29.07 10.14 19.09
C ASP A 72 30.41 9.36 19.15
N THR A 73 30.41 8.04 18.90
CA THR A 73 31.64 7.27 18.90
C THR A 73 32.60 7.80 17.83
N PRO A 74 33.85 8.10 18.19
CA PRO A 74 34.88 8.44 17.21
C PRO A 74 34.90 7.34 16.14
N ALA A 75 34.88 7.74 14.87
CA ALA A 75 35.26 6.83 13.81
C ALA A 75 36.65 6.29 14.16
N ASP A 76 36.77 4.96 14.24
CA ASP A 76 37.98 4.15 14.35
C ASP A 76 39.29 4.94 14.56
N HIS A 77 39.92 4.75 15.72
CA HIS A 77 41.17 5.41 16.18
C HIS A 77 42.41 5.16 15.30
N SER A 78 42.27 4.66 14.08
CA SER A 78 43.35 4.24 13.20
C SER A 78 43.58 5.16 11.98
N LEU A 79 42.92 6.32 11.89
CA LEU A 79 43.21 7.33 10.85
C LEU A 79 43.57 8.71 11.43
N PRO A 80 44.56 9.42 10.84
CA PRO A 80 44.97 10.73 11.32
C PRO A 80 43.80 11.72 11.22
N VAL A 81 43.51 12.37 12.34
CA VAL A 81 42.47 13.39 12.50
C VAL A 81 42.82 14.59 11.63
N ASN A 82 42.29 14.60 10.41
CA ASN A 82 41.99 15.85 9.71
C ASN A 82 40.55 16.23 10.09
N GLU A 83 40.32 17.50 10.40
CA GLU A 83 39.07 18.07 10.92
C GLU A 83 37.89 18.03 9.93
N THR A 84 37.50 16.85 9.48
CA THR A 84 36.35 16.68 8.59
C THR A 84 35.19 16.14 9.42
N THR A 85 34.13 16.94 9.59
CA THR A 85 32.84 16.54 10.17
C THR A 85 32.36 15.23 9.51
N ALA A 86 32.38 14.13 10.26
CA ALA A 86 31.99 12.83 9.72
C ALA A 86 30.46 12.73 9.69
N VAL A 87 29.87 12.90 8.51
CA VAL A 87 28.42 12.75 8.30
C VAL A 87 28.09 11.28 8.05
N LYS A 88 27.42 10.62 8.99
CA LYS A 88 26.87 9.26 8.83
C LYS A 88 25.55 9.36 8.04
N LYS A 89 25.44 8.64 6.92
CA LYS A 89 24.23 8.62 6.09
C LYS A 89 23.59 7.24 6.12
N PHE A 90 22.29 7.20 6.41
CA PHE A 90 21.45 6.01 6.43
C PHE A 90 20.32 6.15 5.41
N THR A 91 19.85 5.02 4.90
CA THR A 91 18.68 4.96 4.02
C THR A 91 17.71 3.90 4.52
N ALA A 92 16.42 4.19 4.43
CA ALA A 92 15.35 3.26 4.78
C ALA A 92 14.24 3.31 3.73
N ILE A 93 13.52 2.20 3.59
CA ILE A 93 12.35 2.11 2.70
C ILE A 93 11.16 1.69 3.53
N LEU A 94 10.13 2.54 3.54
CA LEU A 94 8.81 2.23 4.08
C LEU A 94 7.88 1.82 2.93
N SER A 95 7.19 0.69 3.08
CA SER A 95 6.28 0.14 2.08
C SER A 95 5.19 -0.71 2.74
N GLN A 96 4.29 -1.31 1.94
CA GLN A 96 3.28 -2.25 2.46
C GLN A 96 3.93 -3.43 3.20
N GLU A 97 5.11 -3.85 2.77
CA GLU A 97 5.85 -5.00 3.29
C GLU A 97 6.84 -4.59 4.40
N LYS A 98 7.30 -3.33 4.39
CA LYS A 98 8.24 -2.76 5.37
C LYS A 98 7.59 -1.59 6.08
N GLN A 99 6.85 -1.87 7.14
CA GLN A 99 5.97 -0.86 7.75
C GLN A 99 6.63 -0.02 8.84
N LYS A 100 7.87 -0.33 9.24
CA LYS A 100 8.48 0.29 10.42
C LYS A 100 9.94 0.68 10.19
N VAL A 101 10.30 1.84 10.73
CA VAL A 101 11.67 2.34 10.78
C VAL A 101 11.93 3.01 12.15
N SER A 102 13.13 2.82 12.68
CA SER A 102 13.56 3.43 13.94
C SER A 102 14.90 4.15 13.78
N LEU A 103 15.00 5.34 14.38
CA LEU A 103 16.22 6.13 14.51
C LEU A 103 16.50 6.36 15.99
N THR A 104 17.66 5.93 16.46
CA THR A 104 18.12 6.21 17.83
C THR A 104 19.20 7.29 17.80
N CYS A 105 18.95 8.40 18.49
CA CYS A 105 19.92 9.47 18.74
C CYS A 105 20.53 9.30 20.14
N GLY A 106 21.85 9.19 20.24
CA GLY A 106 22.54 9.16 21.54
C GLY A 106 22.31 10.44 22.36
N LYS A 107 22.46 10.36 23.69
CA LYS A 107 22.13 11.41 24.68
C LYS A 107 22.53 12.83 24.30
N ALA A 108 23.71 12.98 23.70
CA ALA A 108 24.30 14.27 23.42
C ALA A 108 23.83 14.90 22.10
N LEU A 109 23.12 14.13 21.27
CA LEU A 109 22.69 14.55 19.94
C LEU A 109 21.29 15.16 19.97
N THR A 110 21.11 16.24 19.20
CA THR A 110 19.81 16.89 18.98
C THR A 110 19.14 16.29 17.75
N VAL A 111 17.86 15.93 17.86
CA VAL A 111 17.08 15.41 16.73
C VAL A 111 16.71 16.53 15.75
N ILE A 112 16.69 16.21 14.45
CA ILE A 112 16.28 17.10 13.37
C ILE A 112 15.13 16.46 12.55
N PRO A 113 14.02 17.18 12.31
CA PRO A 113 13.69 18.47 12.91
C PRO A 113 13.39 18.33 14.41
N THR A 114 13.42 19.45 15.14
CA THR A 114 13.17 19.47 16.59
C THR A 114 11.78 18.93 16.97
N ASN A 115 10.80 19.04 16.06
CA ASN A 115 9.43 18.58 16.24
C ASN A 115 9.13 17.26 15.48
N LEU A 116 10.11 16.35 15.42
CA LEU A 116 9.97 15.05 14.74
C LEU A 116 8.79 14.23 15.31
N ALA A 117 8.68 14.17 16.65
CA ALA A 117 7.57 13.48 17.32
C ALA A 117 6.19 14.14 17.07
N GLY A 118 6.17 15.43 16.67
CA GLY A 118 4.96 16.12 16.23
C GLY A 118 4.47 15.72 14.83
N GLY A 119 5.27 14.94 14.08
CA GLY A 119 4.96 14.53 12.70
C GLY A 119 5.54 15.46 11.63
N MET A 120 6.55 16.27 11.99
CA MET A 120 7.30 17.09 11.04
C MET A 120 8.56 16.35 10.58
N VAL A 121 8.89 16.46 9.30
CA VAL A 121 10.08 15.85 8.69
C VAL A 121 10.75 16.83 7.75
N CYS A 122 12.04 16.62 7.46
CA CYS A 122 12.74 17.46 6.51
C CYS A 122 12.45 17.05 5.07
N PRO A 123 12.38 18.00 4.12
CA PRO A 123 12.36 17.68 2.70
C PRO A 123 13.53 16.76 2.34
N ALA A 124 13.32 15.83 1.41
CA ALA A 124 14.42 15.02 0.90
C ALA A 124 15.42 15.83 0.07
N GLY A 125 16.67 15.37 0.05
CA GLY A 125 17.73 15.96 -0.78
C GLY A 125 18.49 17.10 -0.12
N LEU A 126 18.28 17.36 1.18
CA LEU A 126 19.12 18.31 1.91
C LEU A 126 20.51 17.70 2.11
N GLU A 127 21.53 18.45 1.70
CA GLU A 127 22.92 18.09 1.95
C GLU A 127 23.28 18.31 3.42
N ASP A 128 22.72 19.36 4.02
CA ASP A 128 22.87 19.69 5.43
C ASP A 128 21.52 19.77 6.14
N LEU A 129 21.22 18.77 6.96
CA LEU A 129 19.97 18.70 7.72
C LEU A 129 19.79 19.89 8.68
N THR A 130 20.84 20.59 9.08
CA THR A 130 20.75 21.73 10.00
C THR A 130 19.99 22.92 9.43
N THR A 131 19.83 22.95 8.11
CA THR A 131 19.03 23.94 7.38
C THR A 131 17.52 23.69 7.52
N CYS A 132 17.14 22.50 7.98
CA CYS A 132 15.77 22.10 8.23
C CYS A 132 15.31 22.57 9.61
N LYS A 133 14.91 23.84 9.67
CA LYS A 133 14.44 24.50 10.90
C LYS A 133 13.05 25.06 10.67
N GLU A 134 12.22 25.01 11.71
CA GLU A 134 10.92 25.66 11.70
C GLU A 134 11.14 27.16 11.44
N SER A 135 10.46 27.71 10.43
CA SER A 135 10.51 29.13 10.17
C SER A 135 9.88 29.86 11.36
N SER A 136 10.61 30.78 11.99
CA SER A 136 10.00 31.65 13.00
C SER A 136 8.84 32.42 12.36
N SER A 137 7.77 32.62 13.14
CA SER A 137 6.52 33.28 12.71
C SER A 137 6.70 34.67 12.10
N ASP A 138 7.87 35.29 12.26
CA ASP A 138 8.21 36.61 11.71
C ASP A 138 8.61 36.58 10.21
N ALA A 139 8.83 35.40 9.63
CA ALA A 139 9.26 35.27 8.23
C ALA A 139 8.11 35.32 7.21
N LEU A 140 6.85 35.35 7.65
CA LEU A 140 5.67 35.28 6.79
C LEU A 140 5.22 36.63 6.21
N GLU A 141 5.75 37.78 6.69
CA GLU A 141 5.20 39.09 6.33
C GLU A 141 5.94 39.86 5.21
N LYS A 142 6.93 39.26 4.53
CA LYS A 142 7.53 39.88 3.33
C LYS A 142 7.63 38.90 2.15
N LYS A 143 6.78 39.15 1.15
CA LYS A 143 6.76 38.67 -0.25
C LYS A 143 7.96 37.81 -0.74
N SER A 144 7.61 36.61 -1.24
CA SER A 144 8.32 35.47 -1.90
C SER A 144 9.34 35.75 -3.03
N PRO A 145 10.03 34.75 -3.68
CA PRO A 145 10.61 33.41 -3.29
C PRO A 145 12.11 33.23 -3.81
N PRO A 146 12.88 32.08 -3.70
CA PRO A 146 12.48 30.67 -3.49
C PRO A 146 13.25 29.80 -2.45
N GLU A 147 14.29 30.26 -1.77
CA GLU A 147 15.23 29.34 -1.10
C GLU A 147 14.79 28.88 0.30
N ALA A 148 14.11 29.73 1.07
CA ALA A 148 13.67 29.40 2.43
C ALA A 148 12.52 28.39 2.51
N ALA A 149 11.72 28.24 1.43
CA ALA A 149 10.61 27.29 1.39
C ALA A 149 11.09 25.84 1.10
N ALA A 150 12.30 25.68 0.54
CA ALA A 150 12.81 24.37 0.13
C ALA A 150 13.42 23.55 1.27
N THR A 151 13.74 24.19 2.40
CA THR A 151 14.37 23.54 3.56
C THR A 151 13.44 23.44 4.78
N ALA A 152 12.30 24.14 4.78
CA ALA A 152 11.37 24.13 5.90
C ALA A 152 10.81 22.71 6.17
N PRO A 153 10.65 22.31 7.45
CA PRO A 153 10.01 21.05 7.79
C PRO A 153 8.59 20.94 7.19
N GLU A 154 8.26 19.75 6.69
CA GLU A 154 6.98 19.42 6.07
C GLU A 154 6.20 18.42 6.94
N SER A 155 4.87 18.44 6.82
CA SER A 155 4.01 17.48 7.53
C SER A 155 4.12 16.09 6.89
N LEU A 156 4.52 15.10 7.69
CA LEU A 156 4.61 13.70 7.25
C LEU A 156 3.27 13.16 6.74
N SER A 157 2.16 13.61 7.30
CA SER A 157 0.82 13.13 6.90
C SER A 157 0.43 13.62 5.52
N VAL A 158 0.74 14.89 5.23
CA VAL A 158 0.53 15.47 3.91
C VAL A 158 1.42 14.77 2.88
N LEU A 159 2.69 14.52 3.21
CA LEU A 159 3.61 13.74 2.37
C LEU A 159 3.08 12.33 2.07
N MET A 160 2.39 11.71 3.03
CA MET A 160 1.76 10.40 2.87
C MET A 160 0.38 10.47 2.18
N GLY A 161 -0.08 11.63 1.74
CA GLY A 161 -1.36 11.83 1.05
C GLY A 161 -2.57 11.90 2.00
N GLY A 162 -2.36 11.99 3.31
CA GLY A 162 -3.39 12.18 4.32
C GLY A 162 -3.61 13.66 4.69
N PRO A 163 -4.68 13.96 5.45
CA PRO A 163 -4.91 15.30 5.95
C PRO A 163 -3.92 15.66 7.07
N SER A 164 -3.55 16.93 7.19
CA SER A 164 -2.67 17.44 8.27
C SER A 164 -3.26 17.26 9.67
N THR A 165 -4.58 17.06 9.78
CA THR A 165 -5.32 16.93 11.04
C THR A 165 -5.23 15.53 11.68
N SER A 166 -4.77 14.52 10.95
CA SER A 166 -4.63 13.13 11.44
C SER A 166 -3.16 12.68 11.33
N PRO A 167 -2.29 13.21 12.20
CA PRO A 167 -0.86 13.10 12.03
C PRO A 167 -0.34 11.66 12.16
N VAL A 168 0.29 11.15 11.11
CA VAL A 168 1.30 10.10 11.18
C VAL A 168 2.50 10.69 11.92
N LYS A 169 2.87 10.09 13.05
CA LYS A 169 3.90 10.59 13.97
C LYS A 169 4.98 9.57 14.23
N TRP A 170 6.15 10.09 14.55
CA TRP A 170 7.20 9.34 15.22
C TRP A 170 6.82 9.15 16.69
N GLN A 171 6.94 7.93 17.18
CA GLN A 171 6.83 7.61 18.60
C GLN A 171 8.20 7.76 19.23
N GLU A 172 8.30 8.68 20.20
CA GLU A 172 9.51 8.91 20.97
C GLU A 172 9.50 8.03 22.22
N THR A 173 10.63 7.35 22.47
CA THR A 173 10.84 6.52 23.66
C THR A 173 12.27 6.69 24.16
N ASP A 174 12.44 6.73 25.48
CA ASP A 174 13.77 6.69 26.10
C ASP A 174 14.41 5.31 25.93
N VAL A 175 15.70 5.27 25.59
CA VAL A 175 16.45 4.00 25.51
C VAL A 175 16.90 3.61 26.92
N GLN A 176 16.45 2.44 27.39
CA GLN A 176 16.89 1.86 28.66
C GLN A 176 18.10 0.93 28.44
N GLY A 177 19.23 1.24 29.05
CA GLY A 177 20.51 0.53 28.88
C GLY A 177 21.66 1.50 28.59
N GLY A 178 22.90 1.07 28.77
CA GLY A 178 24.12 1.91 28.89
C GLY A 178 24.45 2.94 27.79
N THR A 179 23.65 3.02 26.73
CA THR A 179 23.59 4.14 25.79
C THR A 179 22.34 4.98 26.08
N GLU A 180 22.44 5.87 27.06
CA GLU A 180 21.42 6.89 27.30
C GLU A 180 21.14 7.66 25.98
N GLY A 181 19.87 7.85 25.60
CA GLY A 181 19.48 8.44 24.33
C GLY A 181 17.97 8.37 24.07
N LYS A 182 17.53 8.95 22.94
CA LYS A 182 16.13 8.94 22.49
C LYS A 182 15.99 8.09 21.23
N SER A 183 15.01 7.20 21.22
CA SER A 183 14.63 6.45 20.03
C SER A 183 13.33 7.00 19.46
N TYR A 184 13.29 7.12 18.13
CA TYR A 184 12.15 7.58 17.36
C TYR A 184 11.74 6.46 16.42
N THR A 185 10.53 5.95 16.57
CA THR A 185 9.97 4.89 15.71
C THR A 185 8.81 5.42 14.91
N LEU A 186 8.87 5.26 13.60
CA LEU A 186 7.77 5.52 12.68
C LEU A 186 7.18 4.19 12.21
N SER A 187 5.88 4.04 12.40
CA SER A 187 5.09 2.94 11.86
C SER A 187 4.08 3.47 10.86
N LEU A 188 4.04 2.90 9.66
CA LEU A 188 3.01 3.19 8.68
C LEU A 188 1.65 2.72 9.22
N PRO A 189 0.57 3.52 9.04
CA PRO A 189 -0.76 3.04 9.32
C PRO A 189 -1.13 1.90 8.34
N PRO A 190 -2.05 1.01 8.70
CA PRO A 190 -2.40 -0.15 7.88
C PRO A 190 -2.76 0.20 6.43
N VAL A 191 -3.51 1.28 6.17
CA VAL A 191 -3.93 1.76 4.83
C VAL A 191 -4.47 3.21 4.96
N PRO A 192 -4.37 4.09 3.93
CA PRO A 192 -3.63 3.95 2.68
C PRO A 192 -2.28 4.67 2.67
N LEU A 193 -1.26 3.99 2.13
CA LEU A 193 0.01 4.59 1.71
C LEU A 193 -0.21 5.58 0.54
N PRO A 194 0.73 6.51 0.29
CA PRO A 194 0.57 7.53 -0.73
C PRO A 194 0.34 6.97 -2.13
N LEU A 195 -0.22 7.81 -3.02
CA LEU A 195 -0.40 7.50 -4.43
C LEU A 195 0.90 7.55 -5.23
N LEU A 196 1.88 8.32 -4.77
CA LEU A 196 3.19 8.49 -5.38
C LEU A 196 4.28 8.09 -4.39
N ASP A 197 5.42 7.67 -4.91
CA ASP A 197 6.60 7.53 -4.09
C ASP A 197 6.97 8.92 -3.54
N SER A 198 7.35 8.97 -2.28
CA SER A 198 7.82 10.18 -1.62
C SER A 198 9.08 9.88 -0.83
N ALA A 199 9.80 10.93 -0.45
CA ALA A 199 10.96 10.79 0.41
C ALA A 199 11.06 11.98 1.34
N PHE A 200 11.62 11.76 2.51
CA PHE A 200 11.92 12.79 3.49
C PHE A 200 13.21 12.42 4.24
N GLN A 201 13.71 13.37 5.03
CA GLN A 201 14.87 13.16 5.88
C GLN A 201 14.57 13.47 7.34
N ALA A 202 15.27 12.78 8.23
CA ALA A 202 15.37 13.06 9.65
C ALA A 202 16.79 12.76 10.11
N GLY A 203 17.19 13.21 11.29
CA GLY A 203 18.55 12.99 11.72
C GLY A 203 18.83 13.37 13.15
N CYS A 204 20.11 13.26 13.50
CA CYS A 204 20.63 13.71 14.78
C CYS A 204 21.91 14.50 14.53
N GLU A 205 22.17 15.54 15.31
CA GLU A 205 23.40 16.31 15.22
C GLU A 205 23.98 16.74 16.56
N LYS A 206 25.30 16.90 16.58
CA LYS A 206 26.04 17.67 17.57
C LYS A 206 27.43 17.99 17.03
N GLU A 207 27.81 19.27 17.00
CA GLU A 207 29.16 19.73 16.62
C GLU A 207 29.76 19.00 15.38
N LYS A 208 30.58 17.96 15.61
CA LYS A 208 31.30 17.19 14.58
C LYS A 208 30.57 15.92 14.12
N THR A 209 29.49 15.52 14.79
CA THR A 209 28.70 14.34 14.48
C THR A 209 27.38 14.74 13.84
N LYS A 210 27.14 14.25 12.63
CA LYS A 210 25.87 14.43 11.92
C LYS A 210 25.40 13.08 11.40
N CYS A 211 24.15 12.74 11.66
CA CYS A 211 23.49 11.57 11.09
C CYS A 211 22.31 12.01 10.26
N VAL A 212 22.25 11.53 9.02
CA VAL A 212 21.15 11.78 8.09
C VAL A 212 20.49 10.45 7.78
N LEU A 213 19.24 10.27 8.18
CA LEU A 213 18.39 9.18 7.74
C LEU A 213 17.49 9.68 6.61
N THR A 214 17.69 9.16 5.41
CA THR A 214 16.78 9.38 4.28
C THR A 214 15.78 8.25 4.23
N VAL A 215 14.49 8.56 4.35
CA VAL A 215 13.40 7.58 4.31
C VAL A 215 12.64 7.76 3.00
N THR A 216 12.62 6.72 2.19
CA THR A 216 11.73 6.63 1.03
C THR A 216 10.45 5.93 1.45
N VAL A 217 9.30 6.52 1.14
CA VAL A 217 7.98 5.89 1.30
C VAL A 217 7.50 5.47 -0.09
N GLU A 218 7.44 4.17 -0.33
CA GLU A 218 6.88 3.61 -1.55
C GLU A 218 5.37 3.85 -1.59
N ALA A 219 4.86 4.22 -2.77
CA ALA A 219 3.44 4.27 -3.01
C ALA A 219 2.78 2.90 -2.79
N ARG A 220 1.48 2.91 -2.52
CA ARG A 220 0.70 1.65 -2.52
C ARG A 220 0.75 0.98 -3.89
N LYS A 221 0.55 -0.33 -3.91
CA LYS A 221 0.25 -1.07 -5.15
C LYS A 221 -1.16 -0.71 -5.62
N SER A 222 -1.34 -0.58 -6.93
CA SER A 222 -2.67 -0.52 -7.52
C SER A 222 -3.35 -1.87 -7.31
N VAL A 223 -4.63 -1.85 -6.92
CA VAL A 223 -5.32 -3.08 -6.52
C VAL A 223 -6.81 -3.00 -6.80
N ALA A 224 -7.41 -4.14 -7.14
CA ALA A 224 -8.86 -4.31 -7.12
C ALA A 224 -9.29 -4.94 -5.80
N SER A 225 -10.21 -4.29 -5.08
CA SER A 225 -10.86 -4.82 -3.89
C SER A 225 -12.36 -4.86 -4.14
N GLY A 226 -12.90 -6.06 -4.33
CA GLY A 226 -14.26 -6.24 -4.84
C GLY A 226 -14.44 -5.55 -6.19
N GLN A 227 -15.49 -4.72 -6.31
CA GLN A 227 -15.78 -3.97 -7.54
C GLN A 227 -15.03 -2.63 -7.64
N THR A 228 -14.09 -2.35 -6.74
CA THR A 228 -13.33 -1.08 -6.75
C THR A 228 -11.88 -1.32 -7.14
N ALA A 229 -11.46 -0.74 -8.27
CA ALA A 229 -10.07 -0.67 -8.68
C ALA A 229 -9.47 0.67 -8.22
N SER A 230 -8.48 0.61 -7.33
CA SER A 230 -7.78 1.78 -6.81
C SER A 230 -6.39 1.87 -7.40
N CYS A 231 -6.13 2.95 -8.14
CA CYS A 231 -4.83 3.21 -8.75
C CYS A 231 -3.87 3.95 -7.81
N ALA A 232 -2.58 3.77 -8.10
CA ALA A 232 -1.43 4.49 -7.59
C ALA A 232 -0.34 4.51 -8.67
N TYR A 233 0.72 5.29 -8.48
CA TYR A 233 1.63 5.71 -9.55
C TYR A 233 3.11 5.78 -9.12
N GLY A 234 3.47 5.13 -8.02
CA GLY A 234 4.88 4.92 -7.67
C GLY A 234 5.55 3.89 -8.58
N ALA A 235 6.89 3.84 -8.56
CA ALA A 235 7.75 2.96 -9.35
C ALA A 235 7.30 1.50 -9.40
N LYS A 236 6.73 1.01 -8.30
CA LYS A 236 6.30 -0.38 -8.14
C LYS A 236 4.78 -0.52 -8.03
N SER A 237 4.01 0.53 -8.27
CA SER A 237 2.55 0.51 -8.10
C SER A 237 1.84 -0.31 -9.15
N ASN A 238 2.35 -0.33 -10.39
CA ASN A 238 1.69 -0.93 -11.57
C ASN A 238 2.59 -1.97 -12.24
N PRO A 239 2.90 -3.11 -11.58
CA PRO A 239 3.67 -4.16 -12.21
C PRO A 239 2.87 -4.81 -13.36
N THR A 240 3.54 -5.14 -14.46
CA THR A 240 2.89 -5.61 -15.71
C THR A 240 2.22 -6.98 -15.55
N ASP A 241 2.64 -7.78 -14.58
CA ASP A 241 2.11 -9.12 -14.26
C ASP A 241 0.95 -9.10 -13.26
N LYS A 242 0.66 -7.97 -12.60
CA LYS A 242 -0.42 -7.87 -11.59
C LYS A 242 -1.24 -6.60 -11.78
N ARG A 243 -2.00 -6.55 -12.87
CA ARG A 243 -3.00 -5.49 -13.08
C ARG A 243 -4.22 -5.70 -12.17
N PRO A 244 -4.83 -4.64 -11.64
CA PRO A 244 -6.15 -4.71 -11.03
C PRO A 244 -7.14 -5.31 -12.02
N THR A 245 -7.91 -6.30 -11.58
CA THR A 245 -8.96 -6.93 -12.38
C THR A 245 -10.28 -6.86 -11.65
N VAL A 246 -11.32 -6.36 -12.33
CA VAL A 246 -12.70 -6.35 -11.83
C VAL A 246 -13.55 -7.22 -12.72
N VAL A 247 -14.33 -8.12 -12.12
CA VAL A 247 -15.25 -9.02 -12.84
C VAL A 247 -16.66 -8.47 -12.71
N ILE A 248 -17.33 -8.27 -13.83
CA ILE A 248 -18.70 -7.80 -13.91
C ILE A 248 -19.61 -8.98 -14.27
N THR A 249 -20.54 -9.26 -13.36
CA THR A 249 -21.60 -10.26 -13.52
C THR A 249 -22.97 -9.59 -13.33
N PRO A 250 -24.10 -10.25 -13.64
CA PRO A 250 -25.42 -9.72 -13.32
C PRO A 250 -25.61 -9.39 -11.82
N GLU A 251 -24.96 -10.12 -10.92
CA GLU A 251 -25.00 -9.91 -9.46
C GLU A 251 -24.04 -8.81 -9.02
N LYS A 252 -22.88 -8.71 -9.70
CA LYS A 252 -21.83 -7.70 -9.47
C LYS A 252 -21.72 -6.79 -10.69
N ASN A 253 -22.81 -6.07 -10.95
CA ASN A 253 -23.02 -5.32 -12.20
C ASN A 253 -22.46 -3.88 -12.16
N THR A 254 -21.58 -3.59 -11.20
CA THR A 254 -20.98 -2.28 -10.98
C THR A 254 -19.47 -2.38 -10.91
N MET A 255 -18.75 -1.32 -11.30
CA MET A 255 -17.34 -1.15 -10.97
C MET A 255 -17.00 0.31 -10.68
N THR A 256 -16.04 0.55 -9.80
CA THR A 256 -15.53 1.89 -9.50
C THR A 256 -14.03 1.93 -9.79
N LEU A 257 -13.61 2.85 -10.65
CA LEU A 257 -12.22 3.18 -10.93
C LEU A 257 -11.84 4.41 -10.10
N VAL A 258 -10.84 4.31 -9.24
CA VAL A 258 -10.37 5.44 -8.41
C VAL A 258 -8.99 5.87 -8.89
N CYS A 259 -8.94 7.00 -9.60
CA CYS A 259 -7.69 7.58 -10.09
C CYS A 259 -6.99 8.47 -9.04
N GLY A 260 -7.72 8.93 -8.02
CA GLY A 260 -7.20 9.84 -7.00
C GLY A 260 -7.35 11.30 -7.43
N THR A 261 -6.47 12.18 -6.93
CA THR A 261 -6.62 13.64 -7.03
C THR A 261 -6.72 14.17 -8.47
N THR A 262 -7.08 15.46 -8.60
CA THR A 262 -7.34 16.17 -9.87
C THR A 262 -6.21 16.17 -10.89
N SER A 263 -5.00 15.74 -10.50
CA SER A 263 -3.85 15.60 -11.41
C SER A 263 -3.90 14.31 -12.23
N SER A 264 -4.89 13.45 -12.02
CA SER A 264 -5.08 12.21 -12.77
C SER A 264 -6.21 12.34 -13.82
N THR A 265 -6.05 11.68 -14.95
CA THR A 265 -7.06 11.60 -16.03
C THR A 265 -7.33 10.15 -16.39
N THR A 266 -8.50 9.82 -16.92
CA THR A 266 -8.83 8.45 -17.32
C THR A 266 -8.15 8.04 -18.63
N ILE A 267 -8.01 6.73 -18.80
CA ILE A 267 -7.58 6.06 -20.02
C ILE A 267 -8.73 5.12 -20.45
N PRO A 268 -9.34 5.32 -21.63
CA PRO A 268 -9.18 6.48 -22.49
C PRO A 268 -9.71 7.77 -21.84
N ALA A 269 -9.32 8.92 -22.40
CA ALA A 269 -9.73 10.24 -21.90
C ALA A 269 -11.26 10.43 -21.89
N ASN A 270 -11.97 9.81 -22.85
CA ASN A 270 -13.42 9.70 -22.83
C ASN A 270 -13.83 8.26 -22.44
N ILE A 271 -13.70 7.98 -21.14
CA ILE A 271 -14.05 6.68 -20.56
C ILE A 271 -15.55 6.39 -20.61
N SER A 272 -16.40 7.42 -20.82
CA SER A 272 -17.85 7.24 -20.90
C SER A 272 -18.33 6.68 -22.24
N GLU A 273 -17.48 6.68 -23.27
CA GLU A 273 -17.82 6.24 -24.62
C GLU A 273 -17.00 5.05 -25.08
N SER A 274 -15.72 4.99 -24.67
CA SER A 274 -14.77 4.05 -25.24
C SER A 274 -13.92 3.33 -24.21
N TYR A 275 -13.36 2.20 -24.63
CA TYR A 275 -12.38 1.42 -23.89
C TYR A 275 -11.18 1.08 -24.78
N CYS A 276 -10.06 0.67 -24.18
CA CYS A 276 -8.86 0.24 -24.89
C CYS A 276 -8.93 -1.27 -25.18
N THR A 277 -8.63 -1.67 -26.42
CA THR A 277 -8.60 -3.09 -26.80
C THR A 277 -7.30 -3.79 -26.39
N GLY A 278 -6.23 -3.02 -26.18
CA GLY A 278 -4.97 -3.49 -25.63
C GLY A 278 -4.76 -3.04 -24.19
N ALA A 279 -3.96 -3.79 -23.44
CA ALA A 279 -3.59 -3.48 -22.05
C ALA A 279 -2.50 -2.39 -21.90
N SER A 280 -2.09 -1.77 -23.01
CA SER A 280 -1.09 -0.72 -23.02
C SER A 280 -1.68 0.60 -22.51
N SER A 281 -0.87 1.36 -21.75
CA SER A 281 -1.26 2.66 -21.21
C SER A 281 -1.43 3.76 -22.25
N ASP A 282 -0.84 3.61 -23.45
CA ASP A 282 -1.02 4.56 -24.55
C ASP A 282 -2.41 4.47 -25.20
N CYS A 283 -3.13 3.36 -24.98
CA CYS A 283 -4.46 3.11 -25.50
C CYS A 283 -4.58 3.46 -27.00
N THR A 284 -3.61 2.99 -27.79
CA THR A 284 -3.52 3.32 -29.23
C THR A 284 -4.76 2.87 -30.01
N THR A 285 -5.37 1.75 -29.62
CA THR A 285 -6.60 1.21 -30.21
C THR A 285 -7.76 1.29 -29.24
N LYS A 286 -8.83 1.98 -29.66
CA LYS A 286 -10.05 2.22 -28.88
C LYS A 286 -11.26 1.67 -29.61
N GLU A 287 -12.20 1.13 -28.84
CA GLU A 287 -13.51 0.71 -29.33
C GLU A 287 -14.62 1.30 -28.46
N GLN A 288 -15.82 1.36 -29.03
CA GLN A 288 -17.02 1.82 -28.34
C GLN A 288 -17.58 0.69 -27.48
N TYR A 289 -18.14 0.99 -26.31
CA TYR A 289 -18.76 -0.04 -25.45
C TYR A 289 -19.89 -0.80 -26.15
N THR A 290 -20.54 -0.23 -27.16
CA THR A 290 -21.58 -0.89 -27.95
C THR A 290 -21.10 -2.14 -28.69
N SER A 291 -19.77 -2.30 -28.93
CA SER A 291 -19.21 -3.53 -29.52
C SER A 291 -19.18 -4.73 -28.56
N VAL A 292 -19.26 -4.47 -27.24
CA VAL A 292 -19.25 -5.49 -26.18
C VAL A 292 -20.56 -5.56 -25.42
N ILE A 293 -21.26 -4.44 -25.31
CA ILE A 293 -22.56 -4.31 -24.64
C ILE A 293 -23.50 -3.55 -25.61
N PRO A 294 -24.30 -4.26 -26.44
CA PRO A 294 -25.09 -3.63 -27.49
C PRO A 294 -26.02 -2.49 -27.03
N GLY A 295 -26.56 -2.59 -25.80
CA GLY A 295 -27.46 -1.60 -25.20
C GLY A 295 -26.76 -0.49 -24.39
N PHE A 296 -25.44 -0.35 -24.51
CA PHE A 296 -24.67 0.59 -23.70
C PHE A 296 -25.15 2.03 -23.82
N GLN A 297 -25.13 2.75 -22.70
CA GLN A 297 -25.41 4.19 -22.63
C GLN A 297 -24.30 4.89 -21.85
N ALA A 298 -23.82 6.04 -22.35
CA ALA A 298 -22.74 6.79 -21.70
C ALA A 298 -23.06 7.16 -20.24
N GLY A 299 -24.34 7.42 -19.93
CA GLY A 299 -24.81 7.72 -18.57
C GLY A 299 -24.70 6.57 -17.57
N TRP A 300 -24.25 5.38 -17.99
CA TRP A 300 -23.89 4.30 -17.08
C TRP A 300 -22.55 4.55 -16.38
N TRP A 301 -21.72 5.43 -16.93
CA TRP A 301 -20.59 6.01 -16.22
C TRP A 301 -21.01 7.27 -15.49
N VAL A 302 -20.63 7.36 -14.22
CA VAL A 302 -20.84 8.54 -13.37
C VAL A 302 -19.51 8.93 -12.74
N ASP A 303 -19.14 10.20 -12.84
CA ASP A 303 -17.95 10.75 -12.20
C ASP A 303 -18.20 11.05 -10.71
N GLY A 304 -17.16 10.82 -9.90
CA GLY A 304 -17.13 11.11 -8.48
C GLY A 304 -16.24 12.31 -8.15
N LYS A 305 -16.46 12.91 -6.98
CA LYS A 305 -15.76 14.12 -6.53
C LYS A 305 -14.28 13.90 -6.17
N ASP A 306 -13.87 12.66 -6.00
CA ASP A 306 -12.54 12.22 -5.59
C ASP A 306 -11.71 11.67 -6.77
N GLY A 307 -12.09 12.02 -8.00
CA GLY A 307 -11.49 11.49 -9.22
C GLY A 307 -11.81 10.01 -9.45
N SER A 308 -12.92 9.53 -8.88
CA SER A 308 -13.47 8.22 -9.16
C SER A 308 -14.45 8.25 -10.33
N TRP A 309 -14.63 7.09 -10.98
CA TRP A 309 -15.59 6.87 -12.05
C TRP A 309 -16.29 5.55 -11.79
N THR A 310 -17.61 5.54 -11.80
CA THR A 310 -18.40 4.33 -11.54
C THR A 310 -19.20 3.93 -12.76
N LEU A 311 -19.00 2.70 -13.23
CA LEU A 311 -19.79 2.06 -14.27
C LEU A 311 -20.87 1.22 -13.60
N THR A 312 -22.13 1.40 -13.98
CA THR A 312 -23.25 0.55 -13.58
C THR A 312 -24.00 0.05 -14.80
N ILE A 313 -23.93 -1.24 -15.05
CA ILE A 313 -24.62 -1.88 -16.18
C ILE A 313 -25.94 -2.48 -15.66
N PRO A 314 -27.10 -2.24 -16.27
CA PRO A 314 -28.33 -2.94 -15.93
C PRO A 314 -28.12 -4.46 -15.99
N LYS A 315 -28.66 -5.21 -15.02
CA LYS A 315 -28.32 -6.63 -14.83
C LYS A 315 -28.63 -7.50 -16.06
N ASP A 316 -29.72 -7.19 -16.75
CA ASP A 316 -30.17 -7.82 -17.99
C ASP A 316 -29.34 -7.44 -19.23
N GLN A 317 -28.50 -6.40 -19.11
CA GLN A 317 -27.61 -5.91 -20.18
C GLN A 317 -26.16 -6.33 -19.99
N VAL A 318 -25.83 -7.08 -18.92
CA VAL A 318 -24.48 -7.62 -18.74
C VAL A 318 -24.20 -8.67 -19.82
N PRO A 319 -23.09 -8.58 -20.57
CA PRO A 319 -22.78 -9.55 -21.61
C PRO A 319 -22.63 -10.96 -21.03
N THR A 320 -23.25 -11.94 -21.69
CA THR A 320 -23.17 -13.35 -21.32
C THR A 320 -21.90 -14.04 -21.83
N SER A 321 -21.30 -13.49 -22.89
CA SER A 321 -20.03 -13.99 -23.44
C SER A 321 -18.85 -13.33 -22.74
N PRO A 322 -17.85 -14.10 -22.27
CA PRO A 322 -16.67 -13.55 -21.65
C PRO A 322 -15.93 -12.58 -22.57
N LYS A 323 -15.76 -11.34 -22.12
CA LYS A 323 -14.96 -10.33 -22.81
C LYS A 323 -14.17 -9.52 -21.81
N THR A 324 -12.93 -9.21 -22.15
CA THR A 324 -12.07 -8.32 -21.36
C THR A 324 -11.88 -7.02 -22.11
N ILE A 325 -12.07 -5.92 -21.41
CA ILE A 325 -11.72 -4.58 -21.89
C ILE A 325 -10.72 -3.95 -20.93
N HIS A 326 -10.05 -2.90 -21.39
CA HIS A 326 -9.09 -2.17 -20.55
C HIS A 326 -9.49 -0.70 -20.41
N VAL A 327 -9.47 -0.23 -19.17
CA VAL A 327 -9.58 1.18 -18.81
C VAL A 327 -8.47 1.50 -17.82
N GLY A 328 -8.27 2.76 -17.44
CA GLY A 328 -7.21 3.09 -16.53
C GLY A 328 -7.15 4.55 -16.13
N CYS A 329 -6.05 4.88 -15.47
CA CYS A 329 -5.74 6.23 -15.02
C CYS A 329 -4.33 6.60 -15.45
N GLN A 330 -4.16 7.83 -15.89
CA GLN A 330 -2.90 8.48 -16.19
C GLN A 330 -2.69 9.62 -15.19
N TYR A 331 -1.65 9.51 -14.37
CA TYR A 331 -1.19 10.61 -13.54
C TYR A 331 -0.39 11.61 -14.38
N LYS A 332 -0.76 12.89 -14.32
CA LYS A 332 0.04 13.97 -14.89
C LYS A 332 1.07 14.38 -13.85
N VAL A 333 2.34 14.07 -14.12
CA VAL A 333 3.45 14.63 -13.35
C VAL A 333 3.49 16.12 -13.64
N THR A 334 2.93 16.91 -12.73
CA THR A 334 3.15 18.35 -12.75
C THR A 334 4.48 18.54 -12.04
N ALA A 335 5.54 18.86 -12.78
CA ALA A 335 6.80 19.24 -12.15
C ALA A 335 6.51 20.39 -11.14
N PRO A 336 7.03 20.36 -9.91
CA PRO A 336 6.97 21.55 -9.07
C PRO A 336 7.66 22.68 -9.82
N GLN A 337 6.96 23.79 -10.06
CA GLN A 337 7.60 25.03 -10.47
C GLN A 337 8.36 25.61 -9.27
N VAL A 338 9.49 25.00 -8.93
CA VAL A 338 10.49 25.59 -8.04
C VAL A 338 11.83 25.54 -8.79
N PRO A 339 12.37 26.69 -9.22
CA PRO A 339 13.70 26.73 -9.83
C PRO A 339 14.73 26.25 -8.80
N GLY A 340 15.52 25.23 -9.16
CA GLY A 340 16.66 24.77 -8.34
C GLY A 340 16.46 23.47 -7.57
N SER A 341 15.28 22.86 -7.59
CA SER A 341 15.11 21.53 -7.02
C SER A 341 15.49 20.46 -8.05
N THR A 342 16.67 19.85 -7.91
CA THR A 342 16.92 18.48 -8.38
C THR A 342 16.12 17.49 -7.52
N LYS A 343 14.80 17.72 -7.38
CA LYS A 343 13.88 16.74 -6.82
C LYS A 343 13.68 15.72 -7.92
N THR A 344 14.13 14.49 -7.66
CA THR A 344 13.86 13.32 -8.49
C THR A 344 12.36 13.33 -8.81
N ALA A 345 12.01 13.71 -10.03
CA ALA A 345 10.68 13.47 -10.55
C ALA A 345 10.37 12.00 -10.29
N SER A 346 9.22 11.72 -9.70
CA SER A 346 8.76 10.35 -9.47
C SER A 346 8.98 9.53 -10.75
N THR A 347 9.95 8.62 -10.74
CA THR A 347 10.29 7.75 -11.87
C THR A 347 9.30 6.57 -11.95
N GLY A 348 8.06 6.80 -11.51
CA GLY A 348 7.03 5.79 -11.47
C GLY A 348 6.31 5.59 -12.80
N PRO A 349 5.78 4.38 -13.10
CA PRO A 349 4.78 4.23 -14.13
C PRO A 349 3.62 5.17 -13.82
N THR A 350 3.53 6.21 -14.63
CA THR A 350 2.52 7.26 -14.49
C THR A 350 1.12 6.76 -14.88
N ALA A 351 1.01 5.54 -15.43
CA ALA A 351 -0.24 4.93 -15.84
C ALA A 351 -0.56 3.67 -15.02
N CYS A 352 -1.85 3.51 -14.72
CA CYS A 352 -2.46 2.35 -14.09
C CYS A 352 -3.54 1.81 -15.03
N MET A 353 -3.35 0.60 -15.56
CA MET A 353 -4.33 -0.08 -16.41
C MET A 353 -5.09 -1.13 -15.61
N VAL A 354 -6.40 -1.20 -15.82
CA VAL A 354 -7.36 -2.06 -15.12
C VAL A 354 -8.05 -2.94 -16.15
N ASP A 355 -8.07 -4.24 -15.85
CA ASP A 355 -8.76 -5.23 -16.66
C ASP A 355 -10.21 -5.33 -16.17
N VAL A 356 -11.18 -5.12 -17.04
CA VAL A 356 -12.61 -5.28 -16.74
C VAL A 356 -13.13 -6.47 -17.53
N VAL A 357 -13.56 -7.51 -16.81
CA VAL A 357 -13.97 -8.79 -17.39
C VAL A 357 -15.48 -8.93 -17.27
N PHE A 358 -16.18 -9.00 -18.39
CA PHE A 358 -17.61 -9.32 -18.45
C PHE A 358 -17.83 -10.83 -18.48
N GLY A 359 -18.90 -11.31 -17.87
CA GLY A 359 -19.41 -12.67 -18.14
C GLY A 359 -18.61 -13.82 -17.52
N GLY A 360 -17.80 -13.59 -16.50
CA GLY A 360 -17.16 -14.65 -15.73
C GLY A 360 -18.06 -15.18 -14.62
N SER A 361 -18.35 -16.48 -14.57
CA SER A 361 -18.93 -17.07 -13.35
C SER A 361 -17.87 -17.05 -12.24
N GLU A 362 -18.24 -16.65 -11.03
CA GLU A 362 -17.33 -16.68 -9.90
C GLU A 362 -16.88 -18.12 -9.63
N GLY A 363 -15.60 -18.40 -9.84
CA GLY A 363 -14.95 -19.65 -9.42
C GLY A 363 -14.59 -20.60 -10.55
N SER A 364 -13.39 -20.43 -11.12
CA SER A 364 -12.64 -21.57 -11.66
C SER A 364 -11.57 -21.94 -10.64
N SER A 365 -11.98 -22.56 -9.53
CA SER A 365 -11.06 -23.43 -8.80
C SER A 365 -10.63 -24.51 -9.79
N ALA A 366 -9.33 -24.61 -10.05
CA ALA A 366 -8.76 -25.64 -10.89
C ALA A 366 -9.21 -27.03 -10.38
N THR A 367 -10.19 -27.62 -11.06
CA THR A 367 -10.55 -29.02 -10.86
C THR A 367 -9.36 -29.83 -11.33
N ARG A 368 -8.52 -30.26 -10.39
CA ARG A 368 -7.47 -31.25 -10.66
C ARG A 368 -8.15 -32.48 -11.28
N PRO A 369 -7.66 -33.04 -12.39
CA PRO A 369 -8.21 -34.27 -12.92
C PRO A 369 -7.99 -35.34 -11.86
N THR A 370 -9.08 -35.84 -11.29
CA THR A 370 -9.04 -37.01 -10.42
C THR A 370 -8.75 -38.17 -11.36
N VAL A 371 -7.51 -38.66 -11.36
CA VAL A 371 -7.17 -39.93 -12.00
C VAL A 371 -7.97 -41.00 -11.26
N ALA A 372 -9.01 -41.52 -11.91
CA ALA A 372 -9.73 -42.68 -11.43
C ALA A 372 -8.78 -43.89 -11.48
N THR A 373 -8.20 -44.26 -10.35
CA THR A 373 -7.53 -45.55 -10.18
C THR A 373 -8.59 -46.65 -10.23
N ALA A 374 -8.64 -47.34 -11.37
CA ALA A 374 -9.42 -48.57 -11.52
C ALA A 374 -8.87 -49.64 -10.54
N LEU A 375 -9.67 -50.00 -9.55
CA LEU A 375 -9.46 -51.16 -8.69
C LEU A 375 -9.62 -52.43 -9.54
N THR A 376 -8.50 -53.04 -9.94
CA THR A 376 -8.49 -54.38 -10.51
C THR A 376 -8.64 -55.41 -9.38
N LEU A 377 -9.81 -56.05 -9.32
CA LEU A 377 -10.07 -57.23 -8.50
C LEU A 377 -9.35 -58.44 -9.12
N THR A 378 -8.26 -58.90 -8.50
CA THR A 378 -7.65 -60.19 -8.80
C THR A 378 -8.38 -61.29 -8.02
N LEU A 379 -9.16 -62.11 -8.72
CA LEU A 379 -9.68 -63.37 -8.20
C LEU A 379 -8.52 -64.39 -8.06
N ALA A 380 -8.18 -64.75 -6.83
CA ALA A 380 -7.35 -65.91 -6.54
C ALA A 380 -8.17 -67.19 -6.74
N VAL A 381 -7.84 -67.98 -7.77
CA VAL A 381 -8.37 -69.33 -7.99
C VAL A 381 -7.59 -70.29 -7.10
N THR A 382 -8.21 -70.77 -6.02
CA THR A 382 -7.70 -71.91 -5.26
C THR A 382 -8.20 -73.22 -5.88
N LEU A 383 -7.27 -73.98 -6.46
CA LEU A 383 -7.46 -75.33 -6.95
C LEU A 383 -7.74 -76.29 -5.78
N GLY A 384 -8.99 -76.76 -5.67
CA GLY A 384 -9.37 -77.88 -4.83
C GLY A 384 -9.42 -79.16 -5.66
N PHE A 385 -8.41 -80.02 -5.51
CA PHE A 385 -8.44 -81.40 -6.00
C PHE A 385 -9.43 -82.22 -5.15
N SER A 386 -10.32 -82.95 -5.78
CA SER A 386 -11.01 -84.09 -5.15
C SER A 386 -11.13 -85.22 -6.16
N PHE A 387 -10.46 -86.32 -5.83
CA PHE A 387 -10.57 -87.62 -6.47
C PHE A 387 -11.90 -88.28 -6.10
N ALA A 388 -12.60 -88.87 -7.07
CA ALA A 388 -13.24 -90.18 -6.92
C ALA A 388 -13.71 -90.76 -8.26
N LYS A 389 -13.24 -91.99 -8.52
CA LYS A 389 -13.63 -92.98 -9.53
C LYS A 389 -15.14 -93.23 -9.60
N LEU A 390 -15.65 -93.58 -10.77
CA LEU A 390 -16.79 -94.49 -10.90
C LEU A 390 -16.58 -95.48 -12.07
N SER A 391 -16.78 -96.75 -11.71
CA SER A 391 -17.01 -97.99 -12.49
C SER A 391 -15.89 -98.61 -13.33
#